data_AF-A0A7R9VS38-F1
#
_entry.id   AF-A0A7R9VS38-F1
#
_cell.length_a   1.000
_cell.length_b   1.000
_cell.length_c   1.000
_cell.angle_alpha   90.00
_cell.angle_beta   90.00
_cell.angle_gamma   90.00
#
_symmetry.space_group_name_H-M   'P 1'
#
loop_
_entity.id
_entity.type
_entity.pdbx_description
1 polymer ?
#
loop_
_entity_poly.entity_id
_entity_poly.type
_entity_poly.pdbx_seq_one_letter_code
_entity_poly.pdbx_strand_id
1 'polypeptide(L)'
;AILLGTRRGDPNARDQEFFCPSSDGWPPFMRVNPILDWSYHDVWTFLRAAKLPYCRLYDQGYTSLGSRQTTQPNRCACCSRRCRCLVAKSPLPLPLLKPF
;
A
#
# COMPACT_ATOMS: atom_id res chain seq x y z
N ALA A 1 -21.03 5.65 9.37
CA ALA A 1 -19.56 5.76 9.42
C ALA A 1 -18.97 4.93 8.28
N ILE A 2 -17.80 5.29 7.77
CA ILE A 2 -17.11 4.62 6.65
C ILE A 2 -15.67 4.33 7.07
N LEU A 3 -15.22 3.08 6.88
CA LEU A 3 -13.83 2.67 7.05
C LEU A 3 -13.03 3.06 5.81
N LEU A 4 -11.91 3.73 6.01
CA LEU A 4 -11.02 4.17 4.95
C LEU A 4 -9.62 3.59 5.14
N GLY A 5 -9.00 3.20 4.04
CA GLY A 5 -7.62 2.69 4.02
C GLY A 5 -6.55 3.77 3.94
N THR A 6 -6.85 5.01 4.37
CA THR A 6 -5.93 6.14 4.31
C THR A 6 -4.84 6.01 5.36
N ARG A 7 -3.61 6.32 4.97
CA ARG A 7 -2.42 6.34 5.84
C ARG A 7 -1.80 7.73 5.85
N ARG A 8 -1.07 8.08 6.89
CA ARG A 8 -0.45 9.40 7.11
C ARG A 8 0.50 9.82 5.98
N GLY A 9 1.10 8.84 5.28
CA GLY A 9 1.96 9.08 4.12
C GLY A 9 1.23 9.33 2.79
N ASP A 10 -0.11 9.29 2.76
CA ASP A 10 -0.87 9.53 1.53
C ASP A 10 -1.02 11.05 1.26
N PRO A 11 -1.10 11.50 -0.02
CA PRO A 11 -1.04 12.92 -0.38
C PRO A 11 -2.06 13.86 0.29
N ASN A 12 -3.20 13.33 0.74
CA ASN A 12 -4.31 14.11 1.34
C ASN A 12 -4.65 13.68 2.77
N ALA A 13 -3.70 13.05 3.48
CA ALA A 13 -3.91 12.53 4.83
C ALA A 13 -3.44 13.45 5.96
N ARG A 14 -2.79 14.58 5.63
CA ARG A 14 -2.07 15.44 6.59
C ARG A 14 -2.93 15.86 7.78
N ASP A 15 -4.17 16.23 7.53
CA ASP A 15 -5.10 16.75 8.55
C ASP A 15 -6.18 15.72 8.94
N GLN A 16 -5.95 14.44 8.62
CA GLN A 16 -6.86 13.37 9.01
C GLN A 16 -6.47 12.78 10.37
N GLU A 17 -7.49 12.45 11.16
CA GLU A 17 -7.36 11.72 12.42
C GLU A 17 -7.93 10.31 12.28
N PHE A 18 -7.77 9.49 13.33
CA PHE A 18 -8.37 8.16 13.40
C PHE A 18 -9.89 8.19 13.23
N PHE A 19 -10.52 9.24 13.74
CA PHE A 19 -11.93 9.53 13.60
C PHE A 19 -12.07 11.00 13.20
N CYS A 20 -12.64 11.28 12.03
CA CYS A 20 -12.90 12.66 11.62
C CYS A 20 -14.17 12.75 10.78
N PRO A 21 -14.90 13.87 10.81
CA PRO A 21 -16.04 14.08 9.92
C PRO A 21 -15.59 14.07 8.45
N SER A 22 -16.53 13.78 7.55
CA SER A 22 -16.37 13.98 6.11
C SER A 22 -15.96 15.42 5.79
N SER A 23 -15.21 15.61 4.71
CA SER A 23 -14.82 16.94 4.25
C SER A 23 -16.00 17.76 3.73
N ASP A 24 -15.85 19.08 3.69
CA ASP A 24 -16.85 19.98 3.13
C ASP A 24 -17.22 19.58 1.69
N GLY A 25 -18.52 19.64 1.37
CA GLY A 25 -19.07 19.21 0.08
C GLY A 25 -19.40 17.72 -0.02
N TRP A 26 -19.03 16.89 0.97
CA TRP A 26 -19.49 15.51 1.07
C TRP A 26 -20.72 15.38 1.99
N PRO A 27 -21.59 14.37 1.78
CA PRO A 27 -22.63 14.03 2.75
C PRO A 27 -22.02 13.80 4.15
N PRO A 28 -22.72 14.11 5.23
CA PRO A 28 -22.18 13.96 6.59
C PRO A 28 -21.99 12.48 6.94
N PHE A 29 -20.74 12.08 7.14
CA PHE A 29 -20.40 10.78 7.72
C PHE A 29 -19.10 10.84 8.54
N MET A 30 -18.95 9.89 9.47
CA MET A 30 -17.69 9.68 10.20
C MET A 30 -16.72 8.88 9.34
N ARG A 31 -15.53 9.42 9.06
CA ARG A 31 -14.37 8.69 8.54
C ARG A 31 -13.69 7.97 9.69
N VAL A 32 -13.38 6.69 9.48
CA VAL A 32 -12.63 5.87 10.44
C VAL A 32 -11.39 5.32 9.72
N ASN A 33 -10.21 5.71 10.19
CA ASN A 33 -8.91 5.40 9.59
C ASN A 33 -8.10 4.45 10.51
N PRO A 34 -8.40 3.13 10.54
CA PRO A 34 -7.79 2.21 11.50
C PRO A 34 -6.29 1.99 11.27
N ILE A 35 -5.81 2.22 10.04
CA ILE A 35 -4.42 2.03 9.65
C ILE A 35 -3.69 3.36 9.43
N LEU A 36 -4.16 4.47 10.02
CA LEU A 36 -3.64 5.80 9.76
C LEU A 36 -2.12 5.90 9.96
N ASP A 37 -1.59 5.26 10.99
CA ASP A 37 -0.15 5.27 11.31
C ASP A 37 0.65 4.12 10.70
N TRP A 38 0.04 3.28 9.86
CA TRP A 38 0.76 2.19 9.20
C TRP A 38 1.71 2.72 8.13
N SER A 39 2.96 2.27 8.20
CA SER A 39 3.93 2.48 7.13
C SER A 39 3.64 1.56 5.95
N TYR A 40 4.28 1.83 4.80
CA TYR A 40 4.23 0.92 3.65
C TYR A 40 4.77 -0.47 4.03
N HIS A 41 5.76 -0.54 4.92
CA HIS A 41 6.32 -1.80 5.38
C HIS A 41 5.30 -2.62 6.18
N ASP A 42 4.57 -1.98 7.09
CA ASP A 42 3.57 -2.65 7.95
C ASP A 42 2.46 -3.29 7.12
N VAL A 43 1.98 -2.58 6.10
CA VAL A 43 0.97 -3.10 5.16
C VAL A 43 1.45 -4.39 4.50
N TRP A 44 2.66 -4.40 3.95
CA TRP A 44 3.20 -5.59 3.27
C TRP A 44 3.57 -6.73 4.19
N THR A 45 4.03 -6.42 5.41
CA THR A 45 4.30 -7.43 6.43
C THR A 45 3.00 -8.12 6.83
N PHE A 46 1.94 -7.35 7.09
CA PHE A 46 0.62 -7.90 7.41
C PHE A 46 0.03 -8.73 6.27
N LEU A 47 -0.02 -8.19 5.03
CA LEU A 47 -0.60 -8.88 3.88
C LEU A 47 0.04 -10.25 3.64
N ARG A 48 1.38 -10.33 3.75
CA ARG A 48 2.13 -11.57 3.55
C ARG A 48 1.98 -12.53 4.72
N ALA A 49 2.05 -12.05 5.96
CA ALA A 49 1.86 -12.89 7.14
C ALA A 49 0.46 -13.51 7.17
N ALA A 50 -0.56 -12.74 6.81
CA ALA A 50 -1.95 -13.18 6.73
C ALA A 50 -2.28 -13.95 5.44
N LYS A 51 -1.33 -14.09 4.51
CA LYS A 51 -1.50 -14.76 3.20
C LYS A 51 -2.71 -14.23 2.41
N LEU A 52 -2.93 -12.92 2.47
CA LEU A 52 -4.06 -12.28 1.78
C LEU A 52 -3.76 -12.13 0.29
N PRO A 53 -4.74 -12.39 -0.60
CA PRO A 53 -4.57 -12.11 -2.01
C PRO A 53 -4.41 -10.60 -2.24
N TYR A 54 -3.46 -10.22 -3.09
CA TYR A 54 -3.22 -8.83 -3.48
C TYR A 54 -3.13 -8.70 -5.00
N CYS A 55 -3.20 -7.46 -5.51
CA CYS A 55 -3.17 -7.21 -6.95
C CYS A 55 -1.82 -7.57 -7.56
N ARG A 56 -1.81 -8.49 -8.52
CA ARG A 56 -0.65 -8.94 -9.31
C ARG A 56 0.16 -7.83 -10.02
N LEU A 57 -0.38 -6.61 -10.14
CA LEU A 57 0.41 -5.47 -10.61
C LEU A 57 1.54 -5.11 -9.64
N TYR A 58 1.38 -5.35 -8.33
CA TYR A 58 2.44 -5.10 -7.36
C TYR A 58 3.67 -6.00 -7.61
N ASP A 59 3.49 -7.22 -8.12
CA ASP A 59 4.60 -8.11 -8.51
C ASP A 59 5.35 -7.59 -9.76
N GLN A 60 4.72 -6.72 -10.55
CA GLN A 60 5.30 -6.10 -11.74
C GLN A 60 6.05 -4.80 -11.43
N GLY A 61 6.27 -4.50 -10.14
CA GLY A 61 7.02 -3.33 -9.69
C GLY A 61 6.20 -2.05 -9.53
N TYR A 62 4.86 -2.15 -9.58
CA TYR A 62 4.00 -1.04 -9.17
C TYR A 62 4.05 -0.90 -7.64
N THR A 63 4.09 0.33 -7.12
CA THR A 63 4.09 0.59 -5.66
C THR A 63 2.91 1.45 -5.21
N SER A 64 2.16 2.01 -6.16
CA SER A 64 0.91 2.74 -5.96
C SER A 64 0.06 2.57 -7.22
N LEU A 65 -1.25 2.46 -7.08
CA LEU A 65 -2.19 2.27 -8.20
C LEU A 65 -3.22 3.40 -8.21
N GLY A 66 -3.26 4.16 -9.30
CA GLY A 66 -4.26 5.20 -9.57
C GLY A 66 -4.92 4.97 -10.93
N SER A 67 -5.07 6.04 -11.73
CA SER A 67 -5.59 5.93 -13.09
C SER A 67 -4.66 5.14 -14.01
N ARG A 68 -5.21 4.41 -14.98
CA ARG A 68 -4.46 3.65 -16.00
C ARG A 68 -3.51 4.53 -16.83
N GLN A 69 -3.83 5.81 -16.98
CA GLN A 69 -3.06 6.75 -17.82
C GLN A 69 -1.86 7.36 -17.08
N THR A 70 -1.93 7.45 -15.75
CA THR A 70 -0.94 8.16 -14.92
C THR A 70 -0.10 7.25 -14.04
N THR A 71 -0.52 5.99 -13.88
CA THR A 71 0.20 5.01 -13.07
C THR A 71 1.28 4.32 -13.88
N GLN A 72 2.53 4.38 -13.42
CA GLN A 72 3.66 3.65 -14.01
C GLN A 72 4.36 2.81 -12.93
N PRO A 73 5.08 1.72 -13.32
CA PRO A 73 5.93 0.97 -12.40
C PRO A 73 6.96 1.88 -11.74
N ASN A 74 7.26 1.59 -10.47
CA ASN A 74 8.28 2.34 -9.75
C ASN A 74 9.67 1.97 -10.30
N ARG A 75 10.33 2.93 -10.95
CA ARG A 75 11.67 2.73 -11.56
C ARG A 75 12.72 2.36 -10.51
N CYS A 76 12.56 2.81 -9.27
CA CYS A 76 13.46 2.45 -8.16
C CYS A 76 13.30 0.99 -7.72
N ALA A 77 12.14 0.37 -7.97
CA ALA A 77 11.95 -1.07 -7.76
C ALA A 77 12.58 -1.91 -8.88
N CYS A 78 12.76 -1.33 -10.08
CA CYS A 78 13.45 -1.92 -11.23
C CYS A 78 14.96 -1.58 -11.24
N CYS A 79 15.57 -1.37 -10.08
CA CYS A 79 17.01 -1.21 -10.02
C CYS A 79 17.68 -2.55 -10.33
N SER A 80 18.33 -2.59 -11.51
CA SER A 80 19.32 -3.60 -11.89
C SER A 80 20.26 -3.93 -10.73
N ARG A 81 20.89 -5.11 -10.77
CA ARG A 81 21.74 -5.72 -9.72
C ARG A 81 22.83 -4.83 -9.07
N ARG A 82 22.96 -3.55 -9.43
CA ARG A 82 23.97 -2.60 -8.99
C ARG A 82 23.48 -1.43 -8.12
N CYS A 83 22.19 -1.20 -7.92
CA CYS A 83 21.72 -0.13 -7.03
C CYS A 83 21.27 -0.68 -5.67
N ARG A 84 21.91 -0.22 -4.58
CA ARG A 84 21.55 -0.50 -3.18
C ARG A 84 20.29 0.26 -2.75
N CYS A 85 19.18 0.06 -3.45
CA CYS A 85 17.88 0.39 -2.89
C CYS A 85 17.45 -0.83 -2.07
N LEU A 86 17.30 -0.65 -0.75
CA LEU A 86 16.99 -1.70 0.22
C LEU A 86 15.63 -2.35 -0.08
N VAL A 87 15.58 -3.25 -1.05
CA VAL A 87 14.57 -4.32 -1.01
C VAL A 87 14.99 -5.17 0.16
N ALA A 88 14.19 -5.16 1.22
CA ALA A 88 14.27 -6.18 2.26
C ALA A 88 14.19 -7.54 1.56
N LYS A 89 15.36 -8.14 1.28
CA LYS A 89 15.47 -9.56 0.97
C LYS A 89 15.03 -10.26 2.25
N SER A 90 13.74 -10.56 2.35
CA SER A 90 13.28 -11.56 3.31
C SER A 90 14.07 -12.85 3.04
N PRO A 91 14.74 -13.44 4.03
CA PRO A 91 15.58 -14.62 3.85
C PRO A 91 14.74 -15.90 3.92
N LEU A 92 13.57 -15.92 3.29
CA LEU A 92 12.78 -17.14 3.21
C LEU A 92 12.80 -17.62 1.75
N PRO A 93 13.41 -18.79 1.49
CA PRO A 93 13.40 -19.37 0.16
C PRO A 93 11.94 -19.65 -0.17
N LEU A 94 11.43 -19.07 -1.26
CA LEU A 94 10.18 -19.51 -1.85
C LEU A 94 10.40 -20.93 -2.38
N PRO A 95 9.83 -21.99 -1.77
CA PRO A 95 9.64 -23.22 -2.53
C PRO A 95 8.39 -22.99 -3.38
N LEU A 96 8.59 -22.98 -4.70
CA LEU A 96 7.69 -23.64 -5.65
C LEU A 96 6.27 -23.91 -5.13
N LEU A 97 5.38 -22.94 -5.27
CA LEU A 97 3.98 -23.24 -5.54
C LEU A 97 3.59 -22.57 -6.86
N LYS A 98 3.75 -23.37 -7.93
CA LYS A 98 2.87 -23.28 -9.09
C LYS A 98 1.50 -23.90 -8.70
N PRO A 99 0.51 -23.83 -9.60
CA PRO A 99 -0.78 -23.20 -9.36
C PRO A 99 -1.82 -24.18 -8.77
N PHE A 100 -2.58 -23.71 -7.79
CA PHE A 100 -4.01 -23.91 -7.68
C PHE A 100 -4.61 -22.61 -7.12
#